data_AF-A0AAV1LXX0-F1
#
_entry.id   AF-A0AAV1LXX0-F1
#
_cell.length_a   1.000
_cell.length_b   1.000
_cell.length_c   1.000
_cell.angle_alpha   90.00
_cell.angle_beta   90.00
_cell.angle_gamma   90.00
#
_symmetry.space_group_name_H-M   'P 1'
#
loop_
_entity.id
_entity.type
_entity.pdbx_description
1 polymer ?
#
loop_
_entity_poly.entity_id
_entity_poly.type
_entity_poly.pdbx_seq_one_letter_code
_entity_poly.pdbx_strand_id
1 'polypeptide(L)'
;MMETGSTRLDHYYKRFERNSLKIEKELTFSIDEMIVPYKGTRAGSRKQYVQNKPKKWGFKMFVRAGVSGIVYDFFVYEGEDTFWFTSFTEEEKSMGLGAKVAIPLAKSICQPDCKILCFDNFFTSIELTHPLRNECVIFSLGTAKFNRLRGAQEEPPTNIHLKKKGRGSHA
;
A
#
# COMPACT_ATOMS: atom_id res chain seq x y z
N MET A 1 -6.87 27.20 -21.44
CA MET A 1 -5.75 26.41 -21.99
C MET A 1 -5.00 25.75 -20.85
N MET A 2 -5.29 24.48 -20.57
CA MET A 2 -4.42 23.41 -20.02
C MET A 2 -5.31 22.16 -19.85
N GLU A 3 -5.84 21.64 -20.95
CA GLU A 3 -6.31 20.25 -21.03
C GLU A 3 -5.19 19.41 -21.67
N THR A 4 -5.22 18.08 -21.50
CA THR A 4 -4.37 17.06 -22.17
C THR A 4 -3.16 16.48 -21.41
N GLY A 5 -3.26 16.27 -20.09
CA GLY A 5 -2.31 15.43 -19.36
C GLY A 5 -2.85 14.04 -18.96
N SER A 6 -4.09 14.00 -18.48
CA SER A 6 -4.54 12.92 -17.58
C SER A 6 -5.40 11.83 -18.25
N THR A 7 -6.00 12.09 -19.41
CA THR A 7 -6.88 11.14 -20.12
C THR A 7 -6.17 9.92 -20.72
N ARG A 8 -4.84 9.94 -20.86
CA ARG A 8 -4.09 8.93 -21.66
C ARG A 8 -3.73 7.67 -20.89
N LEU A 9 -3.72 7.69 -19.56
CA LEU A 9 -3.46 6.50 -18.74
C LEU A 9 -4.73 5.85 -18.20
N ASP A 10 -5.81 6.63 -18.05
CA ASP A 10 -7.11 6.16 -17.53
C ASP A 10 -7.63 4.93 -18.29
N HIS A 11 -7.55 4.91 -19.63
CA HIS A 11 -8.00 3.74 -20.39
C HIS A 11 -7.13 2.50 -20.15
N TYR A 12 -5.84 2.68 -19.85
CA TYR A 12 -4.95 1.56 -19.49
C TYR A 12 -5.26 1.03 -18.09
N TYR A 13 -5.49 1.91 -17.10
CA TYR A 13 -5.94 1.52 -15.76
C TYR A 13 -7.25 0.74 -15.81
N LYS A 14 -8.27 1.30 -16.48
CA LYS A 14 -9.56 0.63 -16.66
C LYS A 14 -9.44 -0.71 -17.40
N ARG A 15 -8.51 -0.83 -18.35
CA ARG A 15 -8.25 -2.09 -19.05
C ARG A 15 -7.54 -3.10 -18.13
N PHE A 16 -6.61 -2.64 -17.30
CA PHE A 16 -5.92 -3.47 -16.32
C PHE A 16 -6.92 -4.02 -15.29
N GLU A 17 -7.72 -3.17 -14.67
CA GLU A 17 -8.77 -3.56 -13.73
C GLU A 17 -9.74 -4.59 -14.34
N ARG A 18 -10.23 -4.34 -15.57
CA ARG A 18 -11.10 -5.28 -16.28
C ARG A 18 -10.46 -6.64 -16.51
N ASN A 19 -9.14 -6.68 -16.70
CA ASN A 19 -8.43 -7.93 -16.91
C ASN A 19 -8.08 -8.63 -15.59
N SER A 20 -7.76 -7.88 -14.52
CA SER A 20 -7.49 -8.47 -13.21
C SER A 20 -8.74 -9.15 -12.63
N LEU A 21 -9.93 -8.64 -12.93
CA LEU A 21 -11.21 -9.28 -12.57
C LEU A 21 -11.44 -10.66 -13.23
N LYS A 22 -10.71 -11.01 -14.30
CA LYS A 22 -10.82 -12.31 -14.98
C LYS A 22 -9.92 -13.38 -14.36
N ILE A 23 -9.00 -12.97 -13.47
CA ILE A 23 -8.08 -13.86 -12.79
C ILE A 23 -8.79 -14.41 -11.55
N GLU A 24 -8.53 -15.68 -11.24
CA GLU A 24 -9.05 -16.30 -10.02
C GLU A 24 -8.58 -15.51 -8.78
N LYS A 25 -9.50 -15.25 -7.85
CA LYS A 25 -9.20 -14.44 -6.68
C LYS A 25 -8.53 -15.28 -5.61
N GLU A 26 -7.38 -14.82 -5.17
CA GLU A 26 -6.68 -15.38 -4.01
C GLU A 26 -7.30 -14.87 -2.70
N LEU A 27 -6.94 -15.52 -1.59
CA LEU A 27 -7.40 -15.14 -0.24
C LEU A 27 -6.38 -14.31 0.54
N THR A 28 -5.11 -14.34 0.11
CA THR A 28 -4.02 -13.65 0.78
C THR A 28 -3.32 -12.73 -0.21
N PHE A 29 -3.14 -11.48 0.20
CA PHE A 29 -2.52 -10.43 -0.61
C PHE A 29 -1.44 -9.70 0.16
N SER A 30 -0.54 -9.04 -0.56
CA SER A 30 0.42 -8.10 0.00
C SER A 30 0.36 -6.75 -0.70
N ILE A 31 0.50 -5.65 0.06
CA ILE A 31 0.74 -4.31 -0.49
C ILE A 31 2.18 -3.90 -0.24
N ASP A 32 2.87 -3.48 -1.30
CA ASP A 32 4.26 -3.02 -1.23
C ASP A 32 4.58 -2.00 -2.35
N GLU A 33 5.76 -1.39 -2.27
CA GLU A 33 6.33 -0.49 -3.26
C GLU A 33 7.14 -1.25 -4.33
N MET A 34 6.77 -1.03 -5.59
CA MET A 34 7.50 -1.49 -6.77
C MET A 34 8.14 -0.31 -7.52
N ILE A 35 9.32 -0.52 -8.10
CA ILE A 35 9.95 0.43 -9.02
C ILE A 35 9.96 -0.17 -10.43
N VAL A 36 9.38 0.55 -11.40
CA VAL A 36 9.55 0.25 -12.83
C VAL A 36 10.77 1.03 -13.32
N PRO A 37 11.90 0.37 -13.65
CA PRO A 37 13.13 1.07 -14.00
C PRO A 37 12.94 1.97 -15.22
N TYR A 38 13.38 3.22 -15.11
CA TYR A 38 13.32 4.17 -16.21
C TYR A 38 14.55 5.07 -16.19
N LYS A 39 15.32 5.06 -17.29
CA LYS A 39 16.57 5.83 -17.44
C LYS A 39 16.43 7.07 -18.32
N GLY A 40 15.25 7.31 -18.91
CA GLY A 40 15.04 8.47 -19.77
C GLY A 40 14.96 9.79 -19.00
N THR A 41 14.95 10.88 -19.76
CA THR A 41 14.90 12.25 -19.23
C THR A 41 13.51 12.87 -19.29
N ARG A 42 12.58 12.28 -20.06
CA ARG A 42 11.25 12.85 -20.33
C ARG A 42 10.23 12.67 -19.20
N ALA A 43 10.55 11.90 -18.17
CA ALA A 43 9.64 11.64 -17.06
C ALA A 43 9.46 12.82 -16.09
N GLY A 44 10.32 13.85 -16.15
CA GLY A 44 10.24 15.02 -15.27
C GLY A 44 10.20 14.62 -13.79
N SER A 45 9.29 15.24 -13.03
CA SER A 45 9.04 14.99 -11.60
C SER A 45 8.46 13.62 -11.27
N ARG A 46 7.91 12.88 -12.25
CA ARG A 46 7.34 11.54 -12.05
C ARG A 46 8.41 10.47 -11.84
N LYS A 47 9.67 10.74 -12.20
CA LYS A 47 10.79 9.84 -11.96
C LYS A 47 11.24 9.96 -10.51
N GLN A 48 11.17 8.85 -9.79
CA GLN A 48 11.52 8.78 -8.37
C GLN A 48 12.87 8.11 -8.18
N TYR A 49 13.58 8.54 -7.13
CA TYR A 49 14.78 7.89 -6.64
C TYR A 49 14.49 7.15 -5.33
N VAL A 50 14.75 5.84 -5.29
CA VAL A 50 14.63 5.03 -4.08
C VAL A 50 15.97 4.38 -3.77
N GLN A 51 16.62 4.88 -2.73
CA GLN A 51 18.02 4.56 -2.39
C GLN A 51 18.29 3.06 -2.21
N ASN A 52 17.34 2.35 -1.58
CA ASN A 52 17.50 0.96 -1.15
C ASN A 52 17.00 -0.08 -2.17
N LYS A 53 16.59 0.34 -3.38
CA LYS A 53 16.17 -0.59 -4.44
C LYS A 53 17.35 -0.90 -5.39
N PRO A 54 17.45 -2.13 -5.94
CA PRO A 54 18.54 -2.49 -6.86
C PRO A 54 18.62 -1.57 -8.09
N LYS A 55 17.46 -1.15 -8.61
CA LYS A 55 17.33 -0.09 -9.61
C LYS A 55 16.71 1.12 -8.93
N LYS A 56 17.54 2.13 -8.67
CA LYS A 56 17.15 3.27 -7.83
C LYS A 56 16.27 4.29 -8.54
N TRP A 57 16.39 4.42 -9.87
CA TRP A 57 15.66 5.40 -10.67
C TRP A 57 14.56 4.73 -11.48
N GLY A 58 13.33 5.22 -11.34
CA GLY A 58 12.18 4.69 -12.08
C GLY A 58 10.86 5.33 -11.71
N PHE A 59 9.77 4.75 -12.19
CA PHE A 59 8.43 5.08 -11.73
C PHE A 59 8.14 4.28 -10.47
N LYS A 60 7.78 4.97 -9.39
CA LYS A 60 7.35 4.33 -8.16
C LYS A 60 5.88 3.95 -8.27
N MET A 61 5.56 2.73 -7.89
CA MET A 61 4.22 2.20 -7.87
C MET A 61 3.94 1.56 -6.52
N PHE A 62 2.71 1.69 -6.03
CA PHE A 62 2.21 0.87 -4.94
C PHE A 62 1.39 -0.26 -5.56
N VAL A 63 1.67 -1.51 -5.19
CA VAL A 63 1.06 -2.67 -5.83
C VAL A 63 0.38 -3.54 -4.78
N ARG A 64 -0.80 -4.07 -5.12
CA ARG A 64 -1.40 -5.21 -4.42
C ARG A 64 -1.18 -6.47 -5.25
N ALA A 65 -0.46 -7.42 -4.67
CA ALA A 65 -0.18 -8.71 -5.29
C ALA A 65 -0.74 -9.88 -4.47
N GLY A 66 -1.10 -10.98 -5.14
CA GLY A 66 -1.43 -12.24 -4.48
C GLY A 66 -0.18 -13.06 -4.12
N VAL A 67 -0.37 -14.19 -3.47
CA VAL A 67 0.68 -15.16 -3.12
C VAL A 67 1.36 -15.71 -4.39
N SER A 68 0.61 -15.82 -5.49
CA SER A 68 1.14 -16.19 -6.80
C SER A 68 2.17 -15.20 -7.36
N GLY A 69 2.27 -14.00 -6.80
CA GLY A 69 3.06 -12.89 -7.35
C GLY A 69 2.33 -12.09 -8.43
N ILE A 70 1.09 -12.46 -8.77
CA ILE A 70 0.27 -11.70 -9.72
C ILE A 70 -0.15 -10.37 -9.08
N VAL A 71 0.03 -9.27 -9.82
CA VAL A 71 -0.47 -7.96 -9.43
C VAL A 71 -1.94 -7.84 -9.81
N TYR A 72 -2.78 -7.56 -8.84
CA TYR A 72 -4.23 -7.42 -9.02
C TYR A 72 -4.68 -5.96 -9.11
N ASP A 73 -3.92 -5.05 -8.51
CA ASP A 73 -4.26 -3.63 -8.43
C ASP A 73 -3.01 -2.79 -8.12
N PHE A 74 -2.99 -1.51 -8.51
CA PHE A 74 -1.84 -0.62 -8.27
C PHE A 74 -2.17 0.88 -8.38
N PHE A 75 -1.33 1.69 -7.72
CA PHE A 75 -1.22 3.14 -7.94
C PHE A 75 0.15 3.50 -8.49
N VAL A 76 0.20 4.39 -9.49
CA VAL A 76 1.45 5.09 -9.83
C VAL A 76 1.59 6.30 -8.91
N TYR A 77 2.75 6.43 -8.28
CA TYR A 77 3.05 7.58 -7.44
C TYR A 77 3.45 8.78 -8.31
N GLU A 78 2.63 9.83 -8.27
CA GLU A 78 2.82 11.06 -9.05
C GLU A 78 3.05 12.29 -8.17
N GLY A 79 3.34 12.10 -6.87
CA GLY A 79 3.45 13.20 -5.91
C GLY A 79 2.06 13.66 -5.48
N GLU A 80 1.77 14.95 -5.62
CA GLU A 80 0.47 15.55 -5.23
C GLU A 80 -0.69 14.99 -6.05
N ASP A 81 -0.44 14.61 -7.32
CA ASP A 81 -1.47 14.10 -8.23
C ASP A 81 -1.77 12.60 -8.06
N THR A 82 -1.08 11.91 -7.13
CA THR A 82 -1.19 10.43 -6.95
C THR A 82 -2.65 9.95 -6.82
N PHE A 83 -3.50 10.76 -6.21
CA PHE A 83 -4.90 10.40 -5.92
C PHE A 83 -5.93 11.22 -6.70
N TRP A 84 -5.54 11.83 -7.82
CA TRP A 84 -6.43 12.70 -8.62
C TRP A 84 -7.78 12.05 -8.97
N PHE A 85 -7.78 10.73 -9.19
CA PHE A 85 -8.98 9.95 -9.54
C PHE A 85 -9.60 9.18 -8.37
N THR A 86 -9.11 9.38 -7.14
CA THR A 86 -9.61 8.66 -5.96
C THR A 86 -10.37 9.62 -5.06
N SER A 87 -11.64 9.30 -4.80
CA SER A 87 -12.45 10.02 -3.81
C SER A 87 -12.22 9.42 -2.42
N PHE A 88 -11.91 10.29 -1.47
CA PHE A 88 -11.73 9.94 -0.06
C PHE A 88 -12.82 10.54 0.81
N THR A 89 -13.25 9.81 1.85
CA THR A 89 -14.06 10.37 2.95
C THR A 89 -13.25 11.39 3.76
N GLU A 90 -13.91 12.19 4.60
CA GLU A 90 -13.21 13.15 5.46
C GLU A 90 -12.25 12.43 6.44
N GLU A 91 -12.64 11.25 6.92
CA GLU A 91 -11.81 10.39 7.74
C GLU A 91 -10.58 9.93 6.97
N GLU A 92 -10.75 9.37 5.76
CA GLU A 92 -9.65 8.93 4.90
C GLU A 92 -8.70 10.08 4.50
N LYS A 93 -9.22 11.29 4.31
CA LYS A 93 -8.42 12.50 4.04
C LYS A 93 -7.49 12.86 5.20
N SER A 94 -7.90 12.60 6.43
CA SER A 94 -7.08 12.84 7.63
C SER A 94 -5.95 11.81 7.81
N MET A 95 -6.00 10.69 7.09
CA MET A 95 -5.03 9.61 7.23
C MET A 95 -3.70 9.89 6.50
N GLY A 96 -2.65 9.17 6.91
CA GLY A 96 -1.35 9.23 6.26
C GLY A 96 -1.33 8.59 4.88
N LEU A 97 -0.27 8.88 4.11
CA LEU A 97 -0.08 8.38 2.73
C LEU A 97 -0.25 6.85 2.62
N GLY A 98 0.31 6.08 3.55
CA GLY A 98 0.21 4.62 3.53
C GLY A 98 -1.25 4.13 3.56
N ALA A 99 -2.08 4.71 4.43
CA ALA A 99 -3.51 4.36 4.50
C ALA A 99 -4.28 4.84 3.26
N LYS A 100 -3.98 6.04 2.75
CA LYS A 100 -4.57 6.57 1.50
C LYS A 100 -4.26 5.71 0.27
N VAL A 101 -3.16 4.96 0.29
CA VAL A 101 -2.85 3.94 -0.71
C VAL A 101 -3.57 2.62 -0.42
N ALA A 102 -3.45 2.13 0.81
CA ALA A 102 -3.88 0.79 1.16
C ALA A 102 -5.40 0.62 1.13
N ILE A 103 -6.17 1.64 1.53
CA ILE A 103 -7.64 1.56 1.57
C ILE A 103 -8.23 1.41 0.16
N PRO A 104 -7.92 2.27 -0.84
CA PRO A 104 -8.45 2.06 -2.18
C PRO A 104 -7.98 0.73 -2.81
N LEU A 105 -6.72 0.33 -2.59
CA LEU A 105 -6.25 -0.99 -3.04
C LEU A 105 -6.95 -2.14 -2.32
N ALA A 106 -7.52 -1.94 -1.14
CA ALA A 106 -8.31 -2.96 -0.45
C ALA A 106 -9.78 -2.97 -0.91
N LYS A 107 -10.35 -1.82 -1.31
CA LYS A 107 -11.76 -1.68 -1.73
C LYS A 107 -12.18 -2.72 -2.78
N SER A 108 -11.32 -3.02 -3.76
CA SER A 108 -11.62 -4.03 -4.80
C SER A 108 -11.67 -5.48 -4.31
N ILE A 109 -11.24 -5.76 -3.07
CA ILE A 109 -11.33 -7.08 -2.43
C ILE A 109 -12.23 -7.11 -1.20
N CYS A 110 -12.94 -6.03 -0.85
CA CYS A 110 -13.94 -6.02 0.22
C CYS A 110 -15.14 -6.89 -0.22
N GLN A 111 -15.09 -8.16 0.18
CA GLN A 111 -16.02 -9.23 -0.22
C GLN A 111 -16.30 -10.09 1.02
N PRO A 112 -17.42 -10.85 1.04
CA PRO A 112 -17.79 -11.65 2.21
C PRO A 112 -16.76 -12.72 2.61
N ASP A 113 -15.91 -13.14 1.68
CA ASP A 113 -14.83 -14.08 1.97
C ASP A 113 -13.74 -13.40 2.80
N CYS A 114 -13.40 -14.05 3.91
CA CYS A 114 -12.29 -13.65 4.77
C CYS A 114 -10.97 -13.62 3.99
N LYS A 115 -10.34 -12.44 3.93
CA LYS A 115 -9.03 -12.23 3.27
C LYS A 115 -7.99 -11.75 4.25
N ILE A 116 -6.74 -12.08 3.94
CA ILE A 116 -5.57 -11.59 4.66
C ILE A 116 -4.84 -10.58 3.78
N LEU A 117 -4.60 -9.39 4.32
CA LEU A 117 -3.83 -8.34 3.65
C LEU A 117 -2.57 -8.03 4.45
N CYS A 118 -1.44 -8.39 3.88
CA CYS A 118 -0.12 -8.17 4.44
C CYS A 118 0.46 -6.84 3.95
N PHE A 119 1.18 -6.13 4.80
CA PHE A 119 1.91 -4.93 4.40
C PHE A 119 3.13 -4.67 5.29
N ASP A 120 4.06 -3.87 4.79
CA ASP A 120 5.23 -3.46 5.57
C ASP A 120 4.92 -2.31 6.55
N ASN A 121 5.94 -1.89 7.29
CA ASN A 121 5.81 -0.83 8.29
C ASN A 121 5.52 0.57 7.72
N PHE A 122 5.67 0.78 6.41
CA PHE A 122 5.34 2.05 5.78
C PHE A 122 3.83 2.25 5.79
N PHE A 123 3.05 1.19 5.51
CA PHE A 123 1.59 1.22 5.49
C PHE A 123 0.95 0.99 6.86
N THR A 124 1.55 0.17 7.73
CA THR A 124 0.94 -0.19 9.02
C THR A 124 0.62 1.02 9.90
N SER A 125 -0.66 1.18 10.23
CA SER A 125 -1.14 2.10 11.26
C SER A 125 -2.48 1.60 11.84
N ILE A 126 -2.83 2.04 13.05
CA ILE A 126 -4.09 1.65 13.70
C ILE A 126 -5.29 2.14 12.89
N GLU A 127 -5.19 3.34 12.34
CA GLU A 127 -6.19 3.98 11.48
C GLU A 127 -6.44 3.23 10.18
N LEU A 128 -5.48 2.43 9.72
CA LEU A 128 -5.67 1.52 8.58
C LEU A 128 -6.32 0.20 9.01
N THR A 129 -5.91 -0.37 10.15
CA THR A 129 -6.42 -1.69 10.58
C THR A 129 -7.92 -1.70 10.88
N HIS A 130 -8.46 -0.60 11.44
CA HIS A 130 -9.86 -0.47 11.79
C HIS A 130 -10.82 -0.53 10.58
N PRO A 131 -10.70 0.34 9.55
CA PRO A 131 -11.57 0.29 8.38
C PRO A 131 -11.41 -1.02 7.60
N LEU A 132 -10.17 -1.55 7.48
CA LEU A 132 -9.95 -2.86 6.83
C LEU A 132 -10.78 -3.97 7.50
N ARG A 133 -10.83 -3.98 8.83
CA ARG A 133 -11.58 -4.99 9.57
C ARG A 133 -13.09 -4.76 9.50
N ASN A 134 -13.54 -3.55 9.79
CA ASN A 134 -14.95 -3.28 10.07
C ASN A 134 -15.76 -2.95 8.82
N GLU A 135 -15.15 -2.34 7.81
CA GLU A 135 -15.83 -1.97 6.57
C GLU A 135 -15.59 -3.00 5.47
N CYS A 136 -14.43 -3.64 5.47
CA CYS A 136 -14.01 -4.53 4.39
C CYS A 136 -13.93 -6.02 4.74
N VAL A 137 -14.06 -6.39 6.02
CA VAL A 137 -13.96 -7.78 6.50
C VAL A 137 -12.60 -8.42 6.14
N ILE A 138 -11.53 -7.62 6.16
CA ILE A 138 -10.16 -8.02 5.86
C ILE A 138 -9.35 -8.11 7.17
N PHE A 139 -8.65 -9.23 7.36
CA PHE A 139 -7.63 -9.35 8.39
C PHE A 139 -6.34 -8.72 7.88
N SER A 140 -5.78 -7.80 8.66
CA SER A 140 -4.52 -7.15 8.30
C SER A 140 -3.36 -7.72 9.10
N LEU A 141 -2.21 -7.87 8.43
CA LEU A 141 -0.96 -8.29 9.06
C LEU A 141 0.16 -7.36 8.62
N GLY A 142 0.88 -6.78 9.57
CA GLY A 142 1.99 -5.92 9.23
C GLY A 142 2.92 -5.67 10.41
N THR A 143 4.12 -5.23 10.09
CA THR A 143 5.06 -4.77 11.11
C THR A 143 4.72 -3.36 11.51
N ALA A 144 4.55 -3.07 12.80
CA ALA A 144 4.26 -1.73 13.28
C ALA A 144 5.56 -1.01 13.68
N LYS A 145 5.68 0.27 13.34
CA LYS A 145 6.75 1.10 13.92
C LYS A 145 6.37 1.50 15.33
N PHE A 146 7.31 1.37 16.26
CA PHE A 146 7.10 1.70 17.68
C PHE A 146 6.51 3.11 17.88
N ASN A 147 7.01 4.10 17.13
CA ASN A 147 6.51 5.48 17.20
C ASN A 147 5.13 5.72 16.55
N ARG A 148 4.47 4.69 16.01
CA ARG A 148 3.15 4.77 15.34
C ARG A 148 2.04 4.04 16.10
N LEU A 149 2.30 3.58 17.32
CA LEU A 149 1.37 2.77 18.12
C LEU A 149 0.33 3.58 18.93
N ARG A 150 0.26 4.91 18.76
CA ARG A 150 -0.75 5.79 19.42
C ARG A 150 -0.91 5.54 20.93
N GLY A 151 0.21 5.44 21.66
CA GLY A 151 0.19 5.22 23.11
C GLY A 151 0.27 3.74 23.52
N ALA A 152 0.00 2.79 22.62
CA ALA A 152 0.19 1.35 22.88
C ALA A 152 1.68 0.92 22.90
N GLN A 153 2.61 1.87 22.97
CA GLN A 153 4.05 1.62 23.10
C GLN A 153 4.44 1.04 24.45
N GLU A 154 3.65 1.32 25.49
CA GLU A 154 3.96 0.97 26.88
C GLU A 154 3.58 -0.47 27.23
N GLU A 155 2.68 -1.08 26.44
CA GLU A 155 2.21 -2.45 26.59
C GLU A 155 3.30 -3.51 26.31
N PRO A 156 4.01 -3.49 25.16
CA PRO A 156 5.01 -4.50 24.87
C PRO A 156 6.29 -4.34 25.71
N PRO A 157 6.93 -5.45 26.11
CA PRO A 157 8.21 -5.41 26.81
C PRO A 157 9.26 -4.69 25.95
N THR A 158 10.02 -3.80 26.58
CA THR A 158 11.05 -3.01 25.88
C THR A 158 12.14 -3.90 25.27
N ASN A 159 12.79 -3.41 24.22
CA ASN A 159 13.96 -4.08 23.62
C ASN A 159 15.06 -4.38 24.64
N ILE A 160 15.19 -3.56 25.69
CA ILE A 160 16.15 -3.79 26.79
C ILE A 160 15.73 -5.03 27.59
N HIS A 161 14.45 -5.15 27.93
CA HIS A 161 13.93 -6.29 28.67
C HIS A 161 14.04 -7.59 27.85
N LEU A 162 13.66 -7.55 26.56
CA LEU A 162 13.75 -8.70 25.67
C LEU A 162 15.21 -9.17 25.44
N LYS A 163 16.16 -8.23 25.33
CA LYS A 163 17.59 -8.57 25.22
C LYS A 163 18.11 -9.34 26.43
N LYS A 164 17.62 -9.03 27.64
CA LYS A 164 18.01 -9.72 28.87
C LYS A 164 17.47 -11.16 28.94
N LYS A 165 16.28 -11.42 28.38
CA LYS A 165 15.69 -12.78 28.34
C LYS A 165 16.43 -13.74 27.38
N GLY A 166 17.22 -13.20 26.45
CA GLY A 166 17.99 -13.98 25.47
C GLY A 166 17.37 -13.97 24.07
N ARG A 167 18.15 -14.41 23.08
CA ARG A 167 17.72 -14.45 21.67
C ARG A 167 16.53 -15.41 21.49
N GLY A 168 15.55 -15.01 20.66
CA GLY A 168 14.32 -15.79 20.44
C GLY A 168 13.18 -15.47 21.41
N SER A 169 13.43 -14.63 22.42
CA SER A 169 12.40 -14.16 23.34
C SER A 169 11.38 -13.27 22.63
N HIS A 170 10.10 -13.52 22.89
CA HIS A 170 8.97 -12.70 22.44
C HIS A 170 8.10 -12.31 23.65
N ALA A 171 7.22 -11.34 23.44
CA ALA A 171 6.24 -10.88 24.42
C ALA A 171 5.15 -11.95 24.63
#